data_AF-A0A382A3C5-F1
#
_entry.id   AF-A0A382A3C5-F1
#
_cell.length_a   1.000
_cell.length_b   1.000
_cell.length_c   1.000
_cell.angle_alpha   90.00
_cell.angle_beta   90.00
_cell.angle_gamma   90.00
#
_symmetry.space_group_name_H-M   'P 1'
#
loop_
_entity.id
_entity.type
_entity.pdbx_description
1 polymer ?
#
loop_
_entity_poly.entity_id
_entity_poly.type
_entity_poly.pdbx_seq_one_letter_code
_entity_poly.pdbx_strand_id
1 'polypeptide(L)'
;MQKILQLLFISTTLSSLFAQDIWGGISVATPDNLNAISGNPAGLGIERGEQSGSYIQFDSLYTNSTSYRSDGIGFDLTYNKFSHGIFNPFDGNIGIGATLFPNAYAGIKWNKHHLI
;
A
#
# COMPACT_ATOMS: atom_id res chain seq x y z
N MET A 1 12.48 28.52 -27.06
CA MET A 1 11.18 28.07 -26.51
C MET A 1 11.04 26.55 -26.44
N GLN A 2 11.35 25.79 -27.50
CA GLN A 2 11.20 24.33 -27.52
C GLN A 2 11.91 23.60 -26.36
N LYS A 3 13.15 23.96 -26.03
CA LYS A 3 13.90 23.38 -24.90
C LYS A 3 13.25 23.66 -23.54
N ILE A 4 12.66 24.84 -23.37
CA ILE A 4 11.95 25.23 -22.13
C ILE A 4 10.66 24.42 -22.00
N LEU A 5 9.92 24.25 -23.10
CA LEU A 5 8.72 23.41 -23.11
C LEU A 5 9.03 21.94 -22.79
N GLN A 6 10.14 21.42 -23.32
CA GLN A 6 10.62 20.07 -23.02
C GLN A 6 11.01 19.91 -21.54
N LEU A 7 11.75 20.87 -20.98
CA LEU A 7 12.11 20.87 -19.56
C LEU A 7 10.89 20.99 -18.65
N LEU A 8 9.93 21.83 -19.04
CA LEU A 8 8.67 21.97 -18.32
C LEU A 8 7.90 20.66 -18.34
N PHE A 9 7.76 20.02 -19.51
CA PHE A 9 7.11 18.72 -19.66
C PHE A 9 7.77 17.63 -18.80
N ILE A 10 9.10 17.54 -18.83
CA ILE A 10 9.86 16.60 -17.99
C ILE A 10 9.60 16.87 -16.49
N SER A 11 9.63 18.14 -16.08
CA SER A 11 9.36 18.54 -14.70
C SER A 11 7.94 18.17 -14.23
N THR A 12 6.92 18.40 -15.08
CA THR A 12 5.54 18.01 -14.77
C THR A 12 5.36 16.49 -14.69
N THR A 13 6.05 15.73 -15.55
CA THR A 13 5.99 14.25 -15.49
C THR A 13 6.74 13.66 -14.31
N LEU A 14 7.83 14.28 -13.85
CA LEU A 14 8.57 13.81 -12.66
C LEU A 14 7.82 14.14 -11.37
N SER A 15 7.14 15.29 -11.31
CA SER A 15 6.40 15.70 -10.11
C SER A 15 5.15 14.86 -9.84
N SER A 16 4.54 14.24 -10.85
CA SER A 16 3.40 13.33 -10.66
C SER A 16 3.78 11.93 -10.15
N LEU A 17 5.06 11.55 -10.19
CA LEU A 17 5.52 10.24 -9.68
C LEU A 17 5.46 10.15 -8.15
N PHE A 18 5.63 11.27 -7.45
CA PHE A 18 5.70 11.29 -5.97
C PHE A 18 4.34 11.18 -5.28
N ALA A 19 3.23 11.32 -6.01
CA ALA A 19 1.87 11.22 -5.47
C ALA A 19 1.24 9.83 -5.66
N GLN A 20 2.00 8.86 -6.18
CA GLN A 20 1.49 7.52 -6.43
C GLN A 20 1.51 6.68 -5.15
N ASP A 21 0.51 5.81 -5.02
CA ASP A 21 0.53 4.73 -4.03
C ASP A 21 1.80 3.91 -4.23
N ILE A 22 2.50 3.63 -3.13
CA ILE A 22 3.84 3.01 -3.15
C ILE A 22 3.79 1.58 -3.73
N TRP A 23 2.62 0.95 -3.71
CA TRP A 23 2.39 -0.36 -4.29
C TRP A 23 1.81 -0.30 -5.71
N GLY A 24 1.80 0.87 -6.35
CA GLY A 24 1.31 1.06 -7.71
C GLY A 24 -0.21 1.10 -7.84
N GLY A 25 -0.92 1.32 -6.73
CA GLY A 25 -2.37 1.51 -6.71
C GLY A 25 -2.83 2.80 -7.40
N ILE A 26 -3.81 2.68 -8.30
CA ILE A 26 -4.40 3.85 -8.99
C ILE A 26 -5.53 4.51 -8.21
N SER A 27 -6.20 3.78 -7.31
CA SER A 27 -7.37 4.25 -6.58
C SER A 27 -7.65 3.42 -5.34
N VAL A 28 -8.22 4.07 -4.31
CA VAL A 28 -8.75 3.41 -3.11
C VAL A 28 -9.96 2.52 -3.39
N ALA A 29 -10.65 2.73 -4.51
CA ALA A 29 -11.81 1.93 -4.93
C ALA A 29 -11.42 0.65 -5.69
N THR A 30 -10.21 0.59 -6.26
CA THR A 30 -9.70 -0.55 -7.02
C THR A 30 -8.29 -0.97 -6.59
N PRO A 31 -7.99 -1.12 -5.29
CA PRO A 31 -6.69 -1.60 -4.88
C PRO A 31 -6.66 -3.11 -5.13
N ASP A 32 -5.73 -3.56 -5.97
CA ASP A 32 -5.61 -4.97 -6.35
C ASP A 32 -4.17 -5.46 -6.22
N ASN A 33 -3.29 -4.70 -5.57
CA ASN A 33 -1.92 -5.08 -5.27
C ASN A 33 -1.72 -5.14 -3.74
N LEU A 34 -0.52 -4.88 -3.25
CA LEU A 34 -0.19 -4.77 -1.83
C LEU A 34 -0.95 -3.63 -1.10
N ASN A 35 -1.46 -2.64 -1.85
CA ASN A 35 -2.32 -1.59 -1.30
C ASN A 35 -3.76 -2.05 -0.98
N ALA A 36 -4.12 -3.31 -1.27
CA ALA A 36 -5.41 -3.86 -0.85
C ALA A 36 -5.57 -3.84 0.67
N ILE A 37 -4.49 -4.01 1.44
CA ILE A 37 -4.57 -3.97 2.91
C ILE A 37 -4.75 -2.53 3.42
N SER A 38 -3.94 -1.59 2.93
CA SER A 38 -3.98 -0.19 3.39
C SER A 38 -5.23 0.55 2.90
N GLY A 39 -5.68 0.28 1.67
CA GLY A 39 -6.85 0.88 1.03
C GLY A 39 -8.16 0.16 1.32
N ASN A 40 -8.50 -0.82 0.47
CA ASN A 40 -9.76 -1.56 0.54
C ASN A 40 -9.50 -3.08 0.53
N PRO A 41 -9.76 -3.79 1.65
CA PRO A 41 -9.46 -5.21 1.79
C PRO A 41 -10.26 -6.12 0.85
N ALA A 42 -11.34 -5.64 0.21
CA ALA A 42 -12.01 -6.37 -0.86
C ALA A 42 -11.07 -6.72 -2.02
N GLY A 43 -10.04 -5.91 -2.25
CA GLY A 43 -8.97 -6.15 -3.22
C GLY A 43 -8.15 -7.42 -3.00
N LEU A 44 -8.15 -7.97 -1.77
CA LEU A 44 -7.50 -9.24 -1.47
C LEU A 44 -8.21 -10.43 -2.13
N GLY A 45 -9.52 -10.31 -2.40
CA GLY A 45 -10.29 -11.34 -3.09
C GLY A 45 -9.94 -11.47 -4.58
N ILE A 46 -9.23 -10.50 -5.16
CA ILE A 46 -8.78 -10.56 -6.57
C ILE A 46 -7.54 -11.46 -6.64
N GLU A 47 -7.57 -12.48 -7.50
CA GLU A 47 -6.43 -13.38 -7.69
C GLU A 47 -5.25 -12.64 -8.36
N ARG A 48 -4.15 -12.52 -7.60
CA ARG A 48 -2.90 -11.86 -8.02
C ARG A 48 -1.65 -12.68 -7.69
N GLY A 49 -1.85 -13.90 -7.16
CA GLY A 49 -0.79 -14.72 -6.61
C GLY A 49 -0.18 -14.13 -5.34
N GLU A 50 0.99 -14.63 -4.98
CA GLU A 50 1.75 -14.14 -3.84
C GLU A 50 2.50 -12.86 -4.19
N GLN A 51 2.33 -11.83 -3.37
CA GLN A 51 3.04 -10.57 -3.53
C GLN A 51 3.60 -10.14 -2.18
N SER A 52 4.81 -9.58 -2.20
CA SER A 52 5.45 -9.01 -1.02
C SER A 52 6.25 -7.80 -1.41
N GLY A 53 6.46 -6.90 -0.46
CA GLY A 53 7.30 -5.75 -0.68
C GLY A 53 7.68 -5.07 0.62
N SER A 54 8.77 -4.33 0.56
CA SER A 54 9.23 -3.48 1.64
C SER A 54 9.71 -2.16 1.06
N TYR A 55 9.48 -1.07 1.77
CA TYR A 55 10.03 0.22 1.40
C TYR A 55 10.43 1.01 2.65
N ILE A 56 11.43 1.88 2.48
CA ILE A 56 11.91 2.78 3.52
C ILE A 56 11.48 4.20 3.14
N GLN A 57 10.68 4.83 3.99
CA GLN A 57 10.35 6.24 3.90
C GLN A 57 11.47 7.07 4.54
N PHE A 58 12.05 7.95 3.73
CA PHE A 58 13.06 8.92 4.16
C PHE A 58 12.37 10.20 4.63
N ASP A 59 11.65 10.10 5.75
CA ASP A 59 11.07 11.23 6.48
C ASP A 59 11.82 11.47 7.81
N SER A 60 11.34 12.41 8.63
CA SER A 60 11.96 12.73 9.93
C SER A 60 12.01 11.56 10.92
N LEU A 61 11.22 10.50 10.71
CA LEU A 61 11.06 9.39 11.64
C LEU A 61 11.73 8.09 11.18
N TYR A 62 12.25 8.02 9.94
CA TYR A 62 12.83 6.81 9.33
C TYR A 62 11.92 5.60 9.51
N THR A 63 10.93 5.50 8.63
CA THR A 63 9.89 4.47 8.71
C THR A 63 10.18 3.35 7.70
N ASN A 64 10.15 2.10 8.13
CA ASN A 64 10.22 0.93 7.25
C ASN A 64 8.86 0.24 7.23
N SER A 65 8.25 0.11 6.04
CA SER A 65 6.98 -0.59 5.88
C SER A 65 7.18 -1.84 5.04
N THR A 66 6.52 -2.92 5.46
CA THR A 66 6.48 -4.20 4.76
C THR A 66 5.03 -4.59 4.55
N SER A 67 4.73 -5.15 3.38
CA SER A 67 3.41 -5.68 3.08
C SER A 67 3.53 -7.04 2.40
N TYR A 68 2.55 -7.90 2.64
CA TYR A 68 2.42 -9.21 2.01
C TYR A 68 0.96 -9.51 1.73
N ARG A 69 0.69 -10.21 0.64
CA ARG A 69 -0.61 -10.82 0.36
C ARG A 69 -0.47 -12.16 -0.35
N SER A 70 -1.40 -13.05 -0.06
CA SER A 70 -1.57 -14.34 -0.73
C SER A 70 -2.97 -14.86 -0.46
N ASP A 71 -3.62 -15.40 -1.49
CA ASP A 71 -4.87 -16.18 -1.39
C ASP A 71 -5.94 -15.58 -0.47
N GLY A 72 -6.28 -14.31 -0.70
CA GLY A 72 -7.33 -13.63 0.07
C GLY A 72 -6.89 -13.14 1.45
N ILE A 73 -5.66 -13.34 1.87
CA ILE A 73 -5.12 -12.86 3.14
C ILE A 73 -3.99 -11.88 2.87
N GLY A 74 -3.85 -10.86 3.71
CA GLY A 74 -2.71 -9.96 3.63
C GLY A 74 -2.43 -9.24 4.94
N PHE A 75 -1.23 -8.68 5.04
CA PHE A 75 -0.85 -7.81 6.14
C PHE A 75 0.05 -6.67 5.68
N ASP A 76 0.05 -5.60 6.47
CA ASP A 76 1.08 -4.57 6.42
C ASP A 76 1.64 -4.34 7.84
N LEU A 77 2.93 -4.04 7.91
CA LEU A 77 3.63 -3.75 9.15
C LEU A 77 4.50 -2.54 8.92
N THR A 78 4.36 -1.55 9.78
CA THR A 78 5.15 -0.32 9.74
C THR A 78 5.98 -0.22 11.01
N TYR A 79 7.29 -0.09 10.84
CA TYR A 79 8.28 0.06 11.89
C TYR A 79 8.84 1.47 11.87
N ASN A 80 8.88 2.13 13.01
CA ASN A 80 9.57 3.40 13.19
C ASN A 80 10.90 3.13 13.93
N LYS A 81 11.99 3.79 13.51
CA LYS A 81 13.32 3.70 14.16
C LYS A 81 13.28 3.94 15.67
N PHE A 82 12.31 4.73 16.14
CA PHE A 82 12.12 5.09 17.55
C PHE A 82 11.13 4.17 18.30
N SER A 83 10.48 3.21 17.64
CA SER A 83 9.49 2.33 18.28
C SER A 83 10.01 0.92 18.54
N HIS A 84 9.84 0.47 19.79
CA HIS A 84 9.70 -0.89 20.33
C HIS A 84 10.35 -2.12 19.65
N GLY A 85 11.51 -2.01 19.00
CA GLY A 85 12.29 -3.18 18.56
C GLY A 85 11.68 -3.98 17.40
N ILE A 86 12.47 -4.90 16.84
CA ILE A 86 12.21 -5.55 15.54
C ILE A 86 10.97 -6.46 15.49
N PHE A 87 10.34 -6.76 16.62
CA PHE A 87 9.15 -7.63 16.72
C PHE A 87 7.88 -6.89 17.19
N ASN A 88 7.94 -5.57 17.41
CA ASN A 88 6.77 -4.78 17.77
C ASN A 88 6.59 -3.63 16.77
N PRO A 89 5.87 -3.87 15.67
CA PRO A 89 5.63 -2.83 14.67
C PRO A 89 4.84 -1.67 15.30
N PHE A 90 5.18 -0.44 14.90
CA PHE A 90 4.49 0.77 15.31
C PHE A 90 3.04 0.76 14.85
N ASP A 91 2.78 0.36 13.61
CA ASP A 91 1.45 0.16 13.06
C ASP A 91 1.39 -1.15 12.27
N GLY A 92 0.18 -1.67 12.09
CA GLY A 92 -0.01 -2.83 11.23
C GLY A 92 -1.45 -3.22 11.09
N ASN A 93 -1.75 -3.77 9.92
CA ASN A 93 -3.06 -4.23 9.53
C ASN A 93 -2.99 -5.69 9.10
N ILE A 94 -4.07 -6.41 9.35
CA ILE A 94 -4.30 -7.76 8.83
C ILE A 94 -5.65 -7.73 8.12
N GLY A 95 -5.67 -8.16 6.88
CA GLY A 95 -6.84 -8.17 6.02
C GLY A 95 -7.19 -9.57 5.53
N ILE A 96 -8.49 -9.80 5.35
CA ILE A 96 -9.02 -10.96 4.63
C ILE A 96 -10.00 -10.43 3.59
N GLY A 97 -9.92 -10.93 2.36
CA GLY A 97 -10.87 -10.64 1.29
C GLY A 97 -11.18 -11.89 0.47
N ALA A 98 -12.35 -11.87 -0.16
CA ALA A 98 -12.88 -12.98 -0.92
C ALA A 98 -13.73 -12.50 -2.09
N THR A 99 -13.81 -13.33 -3.13
CA THR A 99 -14.77 -13.20 -4.23
C THR A 99 -16.14 -13.68 -3.76
N LEU A 100 -17.16 -12.84 -3.87
CA LEU A 100 -18.55 -13.20 -3.58
C LEU A 100 -19.23 -13.83 -4.80
N PHE A 101 -19.05 -13.20 -5.95
CA PHE A 101 -19.54 -13.63 -7.27
C PHE A 101 -18.69 -12.92 -8.35
N PRO A 102 -18.79 -13.28 -9.65
CA PRO A 102 -17.95 -12.67 -10.67
C PRO A 102 -17.97 -11.13 -10.62
N ASN A 103 -16.79 -10.53 -10.48
CA ASN A 103 -16.57 -9.08 -10.36
C ASN A 103 -17.13 -8.42 -9.07
N ALA A 104 -17.48 -9.20 -8.04
CA ALA A 104 -17.87 -8.67 -6.74
C ALA A 104 -17.03 -9.31 -5.64
N TYR A 105 -16.41 -8.45 -4.83
CA TYR A 105 -15.47 -8.82 -3.79
C TYR A 105 -15.85 -8.14 -2.48
N ALA A 106 -15.54 -8.80 -1.37
CA ALA A 106 -15.68 -8.22 -0.04
C ALA A 106 -14.43 -8.51 0.76
N GLY A 107 -14.15 -7.67 1.74
CA GLY A 107 -13.04 -7.88 2.66
C GLY A 107 -13.21 -7.12 3.95
N ILE A 108 -12.49 -7.59 4.95
CA ILE A 108 -12.41 -7.02 6.29
C ILE A 108 -10.95 -6.81 6.63
N LYS A 109 -10.66 -5.80 7.44
CA LYS A 109 -9.34 -5.62 8.01
C LYS A 109 -9.40 -5.24 9.47
N TRP A 110 -8.44 -5.74 10.23
CA TRP A 110 -8.13 -5.31 11.57
C TRP A 110 -6.88 -4.43 11.54
N ASN A 111 -6.84 -3.40 12.39
CA ASN A 111 -5.81 -2.37 12.39
C ASN A 111 -5.34 -2.18 13.84
N LYS A 112 -4.03 -2.17 14.09
CA LYS A 112 -3.47 -2.11 15.44
C LYS A 112 -3.68 -0.76 16.16
N HIS A 113 -3.84 0.35 15.41
CA HIS A 113 -3.90 1.70 16.00
C HIS A 113 -5.03 2.63 15.51
N HIS A 114 -6.12 2.12 14.94
CA HIS A 114 -7.30 2.92 14.66
C HIS A 114 -8.36 2.77 15.76
N LEU A 115 -8.11 3.40 16.92
CA LEU A 115 -9.18 3.71 17.87
C LEU A 115 -9.95 4.90 17.29
N ILE A 116 -11.20 4.67 16.92
CA ILE A 116 -12.16 5.70 16.49
C ILE A 116 -12.49 6.58 17.69
#